data_AF-A0A2E6CLX5-F1
#
_entry.id   AF-A0A2E6CLX5-F1
#
_cell.length_a   1.000
_cell.length_b   1.000
_cell.length_c   1.000
_cell.angle_alpha   90.00
_cell.angle_beta   90.00
_cell.angle_gamma   90.00
#
_symmetry.space_group_name_H-M   'P 1'
#
loop_
_entity.id
_entity.type
_entity.pdbx_description
1 polymer ?
#
loop_
_entity_poly.entity_id
_entity_poly.type
_entity_poly.pdbx_seq_one_letter_code
_entity_poly.pdbx_strand_id
1 'polypeptide(L)'
;MVGVSEDSQIQDVKVYISGTFLGNLSVAMETGTPGSNLNWAGQILGSDYLVWGLNHKKVNLHFKDGSQFDAIIRPGGKVVRATSS
;
A
#
# COMPACT_ATOMS: atom_id res chain seq x y z
N MET A 1 17.60 3.41 9.00
CA MET A 1 16.98 2.07 8.93
C MET A 1 15.60 2.21 9.52
N VAL A 2 14.55 2.22 8.71
CA VAL A 2 13.18 2.18 9.24
C VAL A 2 12.95 0.71 9.61
N GLY A 3 12.91 0.43 10.91
CA GLY A 3 12.62 -0.90 11.42
C GLY A 3 11.20 -1.26 11.03
N VAL A 4 11.07 -2.23 10.14
CA VAL A 4 9.80 -2.92 9.94
C VAL A 4 9.52 -3.64 11.26
N SER A 5 8.43 -3.29 11.94
CA SER A 5 8.03 -3.96 13.19
C SER A 5 7.97 -5.47 12.96
N GLU A 6 8.42 -6.28 13.92
CA GLU A 6 8.52 -7.75 13.77
C GLU A 6 7.18 -8.44 13.44
N ASP A 7 6.05 -7.77 13.67
CA ASP A 7 4.69 -8.23 13.33
C ASP A 7 4.15 -7.74 11.97
N SER A 8 4.97 -7.13 11.12
CA SER A 8 4.50 -6.61 9.84
C SER A 8 4.25 -7.74 8.85
N GLN A 9 2.97 -8.02 8.55
CA GLN A 9 2.61 -9.01 7.56
C GLN A 9 2.94 -8.50 6.16
N ILE A 10 3.83 -9.20 5.45
CA ILE A 10 4.15 -8.89 4.04
C ILE A 10 3.11 -9.53 3.14
N GLN A 11 2.55 -8.75 2.22
CA GLN A 11 1.56 -9.22 1.26
C GLN A 11 1.90 -8.77 -0.16
N ASP A 12 1.77 -9.69 -1.12
CA ASP A 12 1.81 -9.32 -2.54
C ASP A 12 0.42 -8.87 -2.98
N VAL A 13 0.37 -7.69 -3.60
CA VAL A 13 -0.87 -7.05 -4.04
C VAL A 13 -0.82 -6.77 -5.53
N LYS A 14 -1.97 -6.92 -6.19
CA LYS A 14 -2.16 -6.44 -7.57
C LYS A 14 -2.55 -4.96 -7.52
N VAL A 15 -1.94 -4.17 -8.39
CA VAL A 15 -2.14 -2.71 -8.44
C VAL A 15 -2.93 -2.33 -9.66
N TYR A 16 -3.98 -1.52 -9.46
CA TYR A 16 -4.82 -0.98 -10.52
C TYR A 16 -4.92 0.55 -10.43
N ILE A 17 -5.03 1.20 -11.59
CA ILE A 17 -5.45 2.61 -11.71
C ILE A 17 -6.60 2.67 -12.70
N SER A 18 -7.73 3.25 -12.29
CA SER A 18 -8.92 3.40 -13.14
C SER A 18 -9.32 2.10 -13.86
N GLY A 19 -9.26 0.97 -13.12
CA GLY A 19 -9.58 -0.37 -13.64
C GLY A 19 -8.47 -1.03 -14.48
N THR A 20 -7.39 -0.34 -14.81
CA THR A 20 -6.26 -0.89 -15.57
C THR A 20 -5.24 -1.53 -14.64
N PHE A 21 -4.88 -2.79 -14.89
CA PHE A 21 -3.84 -3.50 -14.15
C PHE A 21 -2.45 -2.97 -14.52
N LEU A 22 -1.65 -2.61 -13.52
CA LEU A 22 -0.31 -2.05 -13.72
C LEU A 22 0.81 -3.03 -13.35
N GLY A 23 0.55 -3.96 -12.43
CA GLY A 23 1.56 -4.89 -11.95
C GLY A 23 1.31 -5.34 -10.51
N ASN A 24 2.32 -5.97 -9.92
CA ASN A 24 2.28 -6.45 -8.54
C ASN A 24 3.27 -5.66 -7.69
N LEU A 25 2.99 -5.51 -6.40
CA LEU A 25 3.89 -4.96 -5.40
C LEU A 25 3.89 -5.84 -4.16
N SER A 26 5.01 -5.93 -3.45
CA SER A 26 5.04 -6.45 -2.09
C SER A 26 4.90 -5.29 -1.11
N VAL A 27 3.93 -5.37 -0.19
CA VAL A 27 3.61 -4.34 0.79
C VAL A 27 3.73 -4.95 2.18
N ALA A 28 4.59 -4.36 3.03
CA ALA A 28 4.56 -4.61 4.46
C ALA A 28 3.38 -3.85 5.07
N MET A 29 2.49 -4.57 5.74
CA MET A 29 1.31 -4.00 6.37
C MET A 29 1.66 -3.58 7.79
N GLU A 30 1.45 -2.30 8.10
CA GLU A 30 1.55 -1.76 9.45
C GLU A 30 0.15 -1.75 10.06
N THR A 31 -0.07 -2.58 11.08
CA THR A 31 -1.31 -2.52 11.88
C THR A 31 -1.33 -1.18 12.61
N GLY A 32 -2.39 -0.40 12.40
CA GLY A 32 -2.54 0.89 13.04
C GLY A 32 -2.52 0.74 14.57
N THR A 33 -1.88 1.67 15.26
CA THR A 33 -1.97 1.76 16.72
C THR A 33 -3.44 2.03 17.10
N PRO A 34 -3.97 1.37 18.15
CA PRO A 34 -5.32 1.66 18.63
C PRO A 34 -5.48 3.16 18.91
N GLY A 35 -6.41 3.83 18.22
CA GLY A 35 -6.66 5.28 18.33
C GLY A 35 -6.18 6.13 17.13
N SER A 36 -5.47 5.53 16.18
CA SER A 36 -5.19 6.15 14.88
C SER A 36 -6.46 6.10 14.00
N ASN A 37 -6.90 7.25 13.47
CA ASN A 37 -7.95 7.31 12.44
C ASN A 37 -7.57 6.59 11.13
N LEU A 38 -6.30 6.17 11.00
CA LEU A 38 -5.83 5.30 9.94
C LEU A 38 -5.81 3.87 10.49
N ASN A 39 -6.90 3.13 10.27
CA ASN A 39 -7.02 1.71 10.63
C ASN A 39 -5.96 0.82 9.93
N TRP A 40 -5.21 1.37 8.97
CA TRP A 40 -4.21 0.64 8.20
C TRP A 40 -3.24 1.59 7.48
N ALA A 41 -1.94 1.26 7.50
CA ALA A 41 -0.89 1.85 6.67
C ALA A 41 0.02 0.73 6.13
N GLY A 42 0.85 1.03 5.14
CA GLY A 42 1.83 0.07 4.66
C GLY A 42 3.06 0.68 4.02
N GLN A 43 4.03 -0.16 3.72
CA GLN A 43 5.29 0.21 3.09
C GLN A 43 5.54 -0.73 1.91
N ILE A 44 5.67 -0.17 0.71
CA ILE A 44 6.12 -0.94 -0.45
C ILE A 44 7.56 -1.36 -0.19
N LEU A 45 7.81 -2.66 -0.37
CA LEU A 45 9.13 -3.24 -0.28
C LEU A 45 9.74 -3.29 -1.69
N GLY A 46 10.96 -2.77 -1.81
CA GLY A 46 11.67 -2.68 -3.09
C GLY A 46 11.53 -1.32 -3.78
N SER A 47 12.42 -1.10 -4.74
CA SER A 47 12.53 0.14 -5.52
C SER A 47 12.16 -0.12 -6.98
N ASP A 48 10.94 -0.60 -7.21
CA ASP A 48 10.47 -0.89 -8.57
C ASP A 48 10.03 0.39 -9.29
N TYR A 49 10.25 0.44 -10.60
CA TYR A 49 9.81 1.54 -11.48
C TYR A 49 8.31 1.83 -11.35
N LEU A 50 7.52 0.82 -11.03
CA LEU A 50 6.10 0.96 -10.74
C LEU A 50 5.88 1.99 -9.63
N VAL A 51 6.64 1.93 -8.53
CA VAL A 51 6.51 2.83 -7.38
C VAL A 51 6.72 4.29 -7.77
N TRP A 52 7.74 4.57 -8.60
CA TRP A 52 7.98 5.92 -9.10
C TRP A 52 6.83 6.44 -9.95
N GLY A 53 6.27 5.59 -10.81
CA GLY A 53 5.10 5.92 -11.62
C GLY A 53 3.80 6.12 -10.82
N LEU A 54 3.79 5.68 -9.55
CA LEU A 54 2.63 5.74 -8.65
C LEU A 54 2.69 6.86 -7.61
N ASN A 55 3.82 7.56 -7.47
CA ASN A 55 3.97 8.64 -6.50
C ASN A 55 2.82 9.66 -6.61
N HIS A 56 2.17 9.93 -5.47
CA HIS A 56 1.01 10.81 -5.30
C HIS A 56 -0.27 10.38 -6.05
N LYS A 57 -0.31 9.18 -6.62
CA LYS A 57 -1.51 8.66 -7.29
C LYS A 57 -2.40 7.87 -6.34
N LYS A 58 -3.70 7.96 -6.58
CA LYS A 58 -4.69 7.04 -6.02
C LYS A 58 -4.68 5.74 -6.83
N VAL A 59 -4.48 4.63 -6.16
CA VAL A 59 -4.46 3.27 -6.74
C VAL A 59 -5.46 2.40 -6.02
N ASN A 60 -5.91 1.32 -6.67
CA ASN A 60 -6.63 0.25 -6.00
C ASN A 60 -5.70 -0.96 -5.82
N LEU A 61 -5.58 -1.43 -4.58
CA LEU A 61 -4.76 -2.57 -4.20
C LEU A 61 -5.67 -3.77 -3.96
N HIS A 62 -5.44 -4.85 -4.72
CA HIS A 62 -6.18 -6.10 -4.58
C HIS A 62 -5.30 -7.16 -3.91
N PHE A 63 -5.79 -7.70 -2.80
CA PHE A 63 -5.10 -8.68 -1.97
C PHE A 63 -5.46 -10.11 -2.37
N LYS A 64 -4.61 -11.07 -1.99
CA LYS A 64 -4.84 -12.50 -2.26
C LYS A 64 -6.08 -13.04 -1.55
N ASP A 65 -6.46 -12.47 -0.41
CA ASP A 65 -7.68 -12.82 0.33
C ASP A 65 -8.97 -12.28 -0.31
N GLY A 66 -8.86 -11.54 -1.42
CA GLY A 66 -9.98 -10.93 -2.13
C GLY A 66 -10.35 -9.53 -1.63
N SER A 67 -9.76 -9.05 -0.53
CA SER A 67 -9.95 -7.69 -0.05
C SER A 67 -9.36 -6.67 -1.03
N GLN A 68 -9.99 -5.50 -1.11
CA GLN A 68 -9.60 -4.42 -2.00
C GLN A 68 -9.68 -3.09 -1.26
N PHE A 69 -8.73 -2.20 -1.52
CA PHE A 69 -8.80 -0.85 -1.00
C PHE A 69 -8.11 0.17 -1.89
N ASP A 70 -8.67 1.37 -1.84
CA ASP A 70 -8.06 2.53 -2.42
C ASP A 70 -6.93 3.05 -1.51
N ALA A 71 -5.79 3.33 -2.10
CA ALA A 71 -4.63 3.85 -1.41
C ALA A 71 -3.95 4.98 -2.18
N ILE A 72 -3.26 5.85 -1.47
CA ILE A 72 -2.36 6.85 -2.04
C ILE A 72 -0.93 6.39 -1.78
N ILE A 73 -0.13 6.28 -2.85
CA ILE A 73 1.30 6.02 -2.72
C ILE A 73 2.02 7.35 -2.49
N ARG A 74 2.73 7.47 -1.37
CA ARG A 74 3.51 8.64 -0.97
C ARG A 74 5.00 8.39 -1.24
N PRO A 75 5.82 9.46 -1.29
CA PRO A 75 7.26 9.34 -1.47
C PRO A 75 7.89 8.33 -0.51
N GLY A 76 8.89 7.59 -1.00
CA GLY A 76 9.54 6.53 -0.25
C GLY A 76 8.75 5.22 -0.17
N GLY A 77 7.67 5.08 -0.94
CA GLY A 77 6.88 3.84 -1.00
C GLY A 77 5.87 3.69 0.13
N LYS A 78 5.62 4.75 0.90
CA LYS A 78 4.59 4.74 1.95
C LYS A 78 3.21 4.64 1.33
N VAL A 79 2.40 3.74 1.85
CA VAL A 79 1.03 3.49 1.40
C VAL A 79 0.07 3.92 2.49
N VAL A 80 -0.86 4.80 2.16
CA VAL A 80 -1.90 5.26 3.08
C VAL A 80 -3.26 4.99 2.49
N ARG A 81 -4.22 4.59 3.33
CA ARG A 81 -5.61 4.41 2.89
C ARG A 81 -6.14 5.73 2.33
N ALA A 82 -6.76 5.68 1.16
CA ALA A 82 -7.52 6.81 0.66
C ALA A 82 -8.85 6.84 1.44
N THR A 83 -9.08 7.87 2.23
CA THR A 83 -10.39 8.10 2.85
C THR A 83 -11.41 8.39 1.74
N SER A 84 -12.55 7.70 1.79
CA SER A 84 -13.75 8.13 1.09
C SER A 84 -14.16 9.48 1.68
N SER A 85 -14.19 10.52 0.85
CA SER A 85 -14.85 11.78 1.21
C SER A 85 -16.35 11.58 1.40
#